data_AF-A0A7V8XJG6-F1
#
_entry.id   AF-A0A7V8XJG6-F1
#
_cell.length_a   1.000
_cell.length_b   1.000
_cell.length_c   1.000
_cell.angle_alpha   90.00
_cell.angle_beta   90.00
_cell.angle_gamma   90.00
#
_symmetry.space_group_name_H-M   'P 1'
#
loop_
_entity.id
_entity.type
_entity.pdbx_description
1 polymer ?
#
loop_
_entity_poly.entity_id
_entity_poly.type
_entity_poly.pdbx_seq_one_letter_code
_entity_poly.pdbx_strand_id
1 'polypeptide(L)' 'MKLDVCPIEELPPGHVKIVYAGLVGIGVYNCGGTLYAIEDRCSH' A
#
# COMPACT_ATOMS: atom_id res chain seq x y z
N MET A 1 6.72 -11.04 -10.13
CA MET A 1 7.31 -10.59 -8.86
C MET A 1 6.20 -10.49 -7.83
N LYS A 2 6.45 -10.94 -6.60
CA LYS A 2 5.56 -10.75 -5.44
C LYS A 2 6.35 -10.02 -4.37
N LEU A 3 5.69 -9.15 -3.61
CA LEU A 3 6.28 -8.38 -2.52
C LEU A 3 5.34 -8.47 -1.32
N ASP A 4 5.88 -8.85 -0.17
CA ASP A 4 5.14 -8.81 1.09
C ASP A 4 5.09 -7.37 1.63
N VAL A 5 3.93 -7.00 2.18
CA VAL A 5 3.66 -5.62 2.62
C VAL A 5 3.71 -5.52 4.15
N CYS A 6 2.69 -6.04 4.81
CA CYS A 6 2.60 -6.23 6.25
C CYS A 6 1.44 -7.20 6.56
N PRO A 7 1.36 -7.73 7.79
CA PRO A 7 0.15 -8.37 8.29
C PRO A 7 -1.07 -7.44 8.18
N ILE A 8 -2.26 -8.00 7.96
CA ILE A 8 -3.50 -7.22 7.80
C ILE A 8 -3.89 -6.47 9.09
N GLU A 9 -3.51 -7.00 10.24
CA GLU A 9 -3.70 -6.38 11.56
C GLU A 9 -2.86 -5.11 11.76
N GLU A 10 -1.77 -4.95 11.00
CA GLU A 10 -0.95 -3.72 10.99
C GLU A 10 -1.47 -2.65 10.02
N LEU A 11 -2.46 -3.00 9.17
CA LEU A 11 -3.06 -2.08 8.19
C LEU A 11 -4.59 -2.06 8.34
N PRO A 12 -5.12 -1.48 9.44
CA PRO A 12 -6.56 -1.42 9.65
C PRO A 12 -7.25 -0.51 8.61
N PRO A 13 -8.59 -0.58 8.47
CA PRO A 13 -9.33 0.30 7.58
C PRO A 13 -9.01 1.79 7.80
N GLY A 14 -8.86 2.54 6.71
CA GLY A 14 -8.47 3.94 6.68
C GLY A 14 -6.96 4.19 6.74
N HIS A 15 -6.13 3.15 6.85
CA HIS A 15 -4.68 3.30 6.92
C HIS A 15 -3.99 2.95 5.58
N VAL A 16 -2.74 3.41 5.46
CA VAL A 16 -1.87 3.18 4.32
C VAL A 16 -0.51 2.62 4.79
N LYS A 17 0.04 1.68 4.02
CA LYS A 17 1.44 1.26 4.13
C LYS A 17 2.16 1.60 2.84
N ILE A 18 3.28 2.30 2.93
CA ILE A 18 4.18 2.51 1.78
C ILE A 18 5.21 1.39 1.74
N VAL A 19 5.37 0.77 0.58
CA VAL A 19 6.39 -0.26 0.31
C VAL A 19 7.13 0.07 -0.98
N TYR A 20 8.32 -0.50 -1.15
CA TYR A 20 9.15 -0.26 -2.32
C TYR A 20 9.22 -1.51 -3.20
N ALA A 21 8.76 -1.38 -4.45
CA ALA A 21 8.94 -2.35 -5.51
C ALA A 21 10.11 -1.90 -6.40
N GLY A 22 11.35 -2.16 -5.94
CA GLY A 22 12.55 -1.58 -6.55
C GLY A 22 12.62 -0.08 -6.26
N LEU A 23 12.63 0.74 -7.31
CA LEU A 23 12.69 2.21 -7.19
C LEU A 23 11.30 2.86 -7.07
N VAL A 24 10.22 2.10 -7.25
CA VAL A 24 8.85 2.61 -7.23
C VAL A 24 8.27 2.45 -5.83
N GLY A 25 7.89 3.56 -5.20
CA GLY A 25 7.08 3.57 -4.00
C GLY A 25 5.63 3.19 -4.34
N ILE A 26 5.04 2.28 -3.58
CA ILE A 26 3.67 1.83 -3.74
C ILE A 26 2.94 2.08 -2.43
N GLY A 27 1.87 2.87 -2.48
CA GLY A 27 0.94 3.02 -1.37
C GLY A 27 -0.11 1.91 -1.42
N VAL A 28 -0.21 1.15 -0.34
CA VAL A 28 -1.24 0.11 -0.14
C VAL A 28 -2.25 0.62 0.88
N TYR A 29 -3.49 0.78 0.45
CA TYR A 29 -4.57 1.41 1.20
C TYR A 29 -5.61 0.37 1.60
N ASN A 30 -6.02 0.40 2.86
CA ASN A 30 -7.17 -0.37 3.31
C ASN A 30 -8.42 0.52 3.33
N CYS A 31 -9.27 0.38 2.31
CA CYS A 31 -10.53 1.11 2.17
C CYS A 31 -11.69 0.23 2.65
N GLY A 32 -11.99 0.28 3.95
CA GLY A 32 -13.13 -0.44 4.53
C GLY A 32 -13.01 -1.97 4.47
N GLY A 33 -11.78 -2.51 4.48
CA GLY A 33 -11.48 -3.93 4.33
C GLY A 33 -11.09 -4.35 2.92
N THR A 34 -11.31 -3.48 1.92
CA THR A 34 -10.83 -3.73 0.55
C THR A 34 -9.46 -3.09 0.36
N LEU A 35 -8.49 -3.87 -0.12
CA LEU A 35 -7.13 -3.39 -0.34
C LEU A 35 -6.97 -2.85 -1.76
N TYR A 36 -6.38 -1.66 -1.87
CA TYR A 36 -6.02 -1.02 -3.12
C TYR A 36 -4.53 -0.65 -3.11
N ALA A 37 -3.91 -0.57 -4.26
CA ALA A 37 -2.52 -0.14 -4.38
C ALA A 37 -2.32 0.78 -5.58
N ILE A 38 -1.60 1.88 -5.38
CA ILE A 38 -1.19 2.81 -6.44
C ILE A 38 0.25 3.26 -6.20
N GLU A 39 0.87 3.87 -7.21
CA GLU A 39 2.16 4.53 -7.05
C GLU A 39 2.06 5.62 -5.97
N ASP A 40 3.01 5.64 -5.03
CA ASP A 40 3.15 6.69 -4.02
C ASP A 40 3.81 7.93 -4.63
N ARG A 41 3.15 8.48 -5.65
CA ARG A 41 3.59 9.66 -6.38
C ARG A 41 2.39 10.52 -6.74
N CYS A 42 2.45 11.79 -6.40
CA CYS A 42 1.50 12.76 -6.88
C CYS A 42 1.68 12.96 -8.40
N SER A 43 0.56 12.98 -9.13
CA SER A 43 0.56 13.21 -10.58
C SER A 43 0.55 14.69 -10.97
N HIS A 44 0.16 15.58 -10.05
CA HIS A 44 0.40 17.03 -10.19
C HIS A 44 1.90 17.31 -10.19
#